data_AF-A0A4V1S5Q3-F1
#
_entry.id   AF-A0A4V1S5Q3-F1
#
_cell.length_a   1.000
_cell.length_b   1.000
_cell.length_c   1.000
_cell.angle_alpha   90.00
_cell.angle_beta   90.00
_cell.angle_gamma   90.00
#
_symmetry.space_group_name_H-M   'P 1'
#
loop_
_entity.id
_entity.type
_entity.pdbx_description
1 polymer ?
#
loop_
_entity_poly.entity_id
_entity_poly.type
_entity_poly.pdbx_seq_one_letter_code
_entity_poly.pdbx_strand_id
1 'polypeptide(L)'
;MRFVEGSPFKELVLEPLTLAPGEFALVVKNRAAFIARFGPGPGSRIAGEWREGSLASDAERVLILARDGSTIHDATYDDIANGGFSLVDAGGGWKKDVPSPGATGPTYQQWKDLHFPEGGAAAGDDEDADGDGAGNLLEYSRGTDPAVVENQLAFAPVFTLVNEGTETRYTFTRPLDRPGAIYQPQVSSDLTTWADVASTPVSSAAGVETREVVLPIGAEDPAGRFLRLKTVAIL
;
A
#
# COMPACT_ATOMS: atom_id res chain seq x y z
N MET A 1 -6.20 18.63 -21.37
CA MET A 1 -6.60 18.42 -19.97
C MET A 1 -6.04 19.57 -19.17
N ARG A 2 -6.77 20.06 -18.18
CA ARG A 2 -6.29 21.16 -17.33
C ARG A 2 -6.87 21.03 -15.92
N PHE A 3 -6.12 21.52 -14.95
CA PHE A 3 -6.59 21.81 -13.60
C PHE A 3 -7.21 23.19 -13.60
N VAL A 4 -8.43 23.31 -13.09
CA VAL A 4 -9.15 24.59 -13.04
C VAL A 4 -8.58 25.47 -11.92
N GLU A 5 -8.65 26.79 -12.09
CA GLU A 5 -8.26 27.74 -11.05
C GLU A 5 -9.05 27.51 -9.76
N GLY A 6 -8.32 27.43 -8.65
CA GLY A 6 -8.80 27.47 -7.27
C GLY A 6 -8.28 28.72 -6.56
N SER A 7 -8.17 28.65 -5.24
CA SER A 7 -7.61 29.74 -4.43
C SER A 7 -6.86 29.13 -3.25
N PRO A 8 -5.50 29.09 -3.28
CA PRO A 8 -4.61 29.91 -4.12
C PRO A 8 -4.13 29.27 -5.43
N PHE A 9 -4.56 28.06 -5.79
CA PHE A 9 -4.07 27.34 -6.98
C PHE A 9 -4.51 28.01 -8.30
N LYS A 10 -3.56 28.26 -9.22
CA LYS A 10 -3.86 28.84 -10.54
C LYS A 10 -4.08 27.76 -11.60
N GLU A 11 -4.91 28.07 -12.60
CA GLU A 11 -5.18 27.16 -13.72
C GLU A 11 -3.88 26.62 -14.32
N LEU A 12 -3.84 25.31 -14.59
CA LEU A 12 -2.69 24.64 -15.19
C LEU A 12 -3.13 23.76 -16.35
N VAL A 13 -2.65 24.09 -17.56
CA VAL A 13 -2.77 23.21 -18.72
C VAL A 13 -1.64 22.20 -18.72
N LEU A 14 -1.99 20.93 -18.87
CA LEU A 14 -1.02 19.83 -18.82
C LEU A 14 -0.37 19.59 -20.17
N GLU A 15 0.90 19.24 -20.12
CA GLU A 15 1.66 18.74 -21.25
C GLU A 15 1.03 17.43 -21.77
N PRO A 16 1.05 17.18 -23.09
CA PRO A 16 0.51 15.94 -23.64
C PRO A 16 1.24 14.71 -23.08
N LEU A 17 0.48 13.81 -22.46
CA LEU A 17 0.96 12.52 -21.98
C LEU A 17 -0.04 11.43 -22.35
N THR A 18 0.43 10.33 -22.93
CA THR A 18 -0.40 9.15 -23.22
C THR A 18 -0.31 8.18 -22.06
N LEU A 19 -1.45 7.72 -21.56
CA LEU A 19 -1.56 6.76 -20.47
C LEU A 19 -2.11 5.45 -21.00
N ALA A 20 -1.41 4.34 -20.78
CA ALA A 20 -2.01 3.01 -20.90
C ALA A 20 -2.95 2.74 -19.72
N PRO A 21 -3.88 1.75 -19.80
CA PRO A 21 -4.69 1.36 -18.66
C PRO A 21 -3.84 1.04 -17.42
N GLY A 22 -4.18 1.66 -16.27
CA GLY A 22 -3.43 1.51 -15.02
C GLY A 22 -2.23 2.44 -14.86
N GLU A 23 -1.86 3.22 -15.88
CA GLU A 23 -0.81 4.23 -15.74
C GLU A 23 -1.31 5.56 -15.17
N PHE A 24 -0.37 6.39 -14.71
CA PHE A 24 -0.63 7.69 -14.08
C PHE A 24 0.18 8.82 -14.75
N ALA A 25 -0.24 10.05 -14.46
CA ALA A 25 0.48 11.28 -14.74
C ALA A 25 0.75 12.01 -13.42
N LEU A 26 1.87 12.72 -13.31
CA LEU A 26 2.19 13.54 -12.15
C LEU A 26 2.07 15.02 -12.48
N VAL A 27 1.55 15.78 -11.54
CA VAL A 27 1.70 17.23 -11.51
C VAL A 27 2.46 17.55 -10.24
N VAL A 28 3.45 18.44 -10.30
CA VAL A 28 4.37 18.70 -9.18
C VAL A 28 4.57 20.20 -8.94
N LYS A 29 4.87 20.60 -7.71
CA LYS A 29 5.20 22.00 -7.39
C LYS A 29 6.55 22.42 -7.96
N ASN A 30 7.53 21.52 -7.84
CA ASN A 30 8.91 21.75 -8.22
C ASN A 30 9.46 20.46 -8.83
N ARG A 31 9.68 20.49 -10.14
CA ARG A 31 10.15 19.31 -10.90
C ARG A 31 11.53 18.86 -10.43
N ALA A 32 12.45 19.79 -10.21
CA ALA A 32 13.81 19.47 -9.80
C ALA A 32 13.85 18.83 -8.41
N ALA A 33 13.13 19.40 -7.44
CA ALA A 33 13.05 18.85 -6.09
C ALA A 33 12.35 17.48 -6.05
N PHE A 34 11.30 17.30 -6.86
CA PHE A 34 10.63 16.01 -6.99
C PHE A 34 11.57 14.93 -7.52
N ILE A 35 12.29 15.22 -8.62
CA ILE A 35 13.25 14.27 -9.21
C ILE A 35 14.41 13.99 -8.26
N ALA A 36 14.88 14.99 -7.50
CA ALA A 36 15.92 14.79 -6.49
C ALA A 36 15.46 13.84 -5.37
N ARG A 37 14.17 13.86 -5.00
CA ARG A 37 13.61 13.02 -3.93
C ARG A 37 13.19 11.62 -4.40
N PHE A 38 12.50 11.53 -5.54
CA PHE A 38 11.86 10.28 -6.01
C PHE A 38 12.56 9.66 -7.23
N GLY A 39 13.64 10.28 -7.70
CA GLY A 39 14.40 9.81 -8.84
C GLY A 39 13.79 10.17 -10.21
N PRO A 40 14.54 9.90 -11.28
CA PRO A 40 14.14 10.27 -12.64
C PRO A 40 13.03 9.37 -13.21
N GLY A 41 12.84 8.16 -12.68
CA GLY A 41 11.83 7.20 -13.13
C GLY A 41 10.41 7.78 -13.06
N PRO A 42 9.88 8.04 -11.84
CA PRO A 42 8.62 8.75 -11.67
C PRO A 42 8.64 10.14 -12.33
N GLY A 43 9.80 10.81 -12.35
CA GLY A 43 10.00 12.10 -13.00
C GLY A 43 9.62 12.15 -14.49
N SER A 44 9.72 11.02 -15.21
CA SER A 44 9.32 10.90 -16.62
C SER A 44 7.80 10.99 -16.84
N ARG A 45 7.00 10.84 -15.78
CA ARG A 45 5.53 10.90 -15.82
C ARG A 45 4.97 12.26 -15.46
N ILE A 46 5.82 13.26 -15.23
CA ILE A 46 5.38 14.62 -14.88
C ILE A 46 4.81 15.32 -16.12
N ALA A 47 3.49 15.50 -16.12
CA ALA A 47 2.71 16.19 -17.14
C ALA A 47 2.52 17.68 -16.86
N GLY A 48 3.02 18.20 -15.73
CA GLY A 48 2.98 19.63 -15.44
C GLY A 48 3.70 20.02 -14.16
N GLU A 49 4.17 21.26 -14.12
CA GLU A 49 4.73 21.88 -12.93
C GLU A 49 3.91 23.13 -12.59
N TRP A 50 3.22 23.14 -11.44
CA TRP A 50 2.44 24.32 -11.04
C TRP A 50 3.33 25.36 -10.36
N ARG A 51 3.59 26.47 -11.07
CA ARG A 51 4.55 27.48 -10.61
C ARG A 51 3.91 28.54 -9.73
N GLU A 52 2.68 28.93 -10.03
CA GLU A 52 1.94 29.98 -9.33
C GLU A 52 0.93 29.41 -8.34
N GLY A 53 0.79 30.07 -7.19
CA GLY A 53 -0.08 29.59 -6.11
C GLY A 53 0.40 28.31 -5.44
N SER A 54 -0.42 27.77 -4.56
CA SER A 54 -0.24 26.46 -3.93
C SER A 54 -1.61 25.82 -3.77
N LEU A 55 -1.64 24.52 -3.52
CA LEU A 55 -2.82 23.91 -2.93
C LEU A 55 -2.93 24.38 -1.48
N ALA A 56 -4.14 24.64 -1.01
CA ALA A 56 -4.43 24.90 0.41
C ALA A 56 -4.03 23.69 1.27
N SER A 57 -3.93 23.86 2.58
CA SER A 57 -3.64 22.72 3.46
C SER A 57 -4.80 21.74 3.56
N ASP A 58 -6.04 22.22 3.35
CA ASP A 58 -7.27 21.45 3.42
C ASP A 58 -8.37 22.05 2.54
N ALA A 59 -9.43 21.27 2.33
CA ALA A 59 -10.73 21.68 1.81
C ALA A 59 -10.77 22.38 0.43
N GLU A 60 -9.63 22.50 -0.27
CA GLU A 60 -9.61 22.97 -1.65
C GLU A 60 -10.12 21.88 -2.59
N ARG A 61 -10.95 22.30 -3.55
CA ARG A 61 -11.48 21.44 -4.58
C ARG A 61 -10.48 21.30 -5.72
N VAL A 62 -10.09 20.07 -6.02
CA VAL A 62 -9.27 19.71 -7.17
C VAL A 62 -10.18 19.25 -8.30
N LEU A 63 -10.37 20.12 -9.29
CA LEU A 63 -11.15 19.83 -10.49
C LEU A 63 -10.24 19.68 -11.72
N ILE A 64 -10.32 18.52 -12.36
CA ILE A 64 -9.64 18.21 -13.62
C ILE A 64 -10.70 18.06 -14.71
N LEU A 65 -10.55 18.83 -15.79
CA LEU A 65 -11.41 18.67 -16.96
C LEU A 65 -10.63 18.17 -18.18
N ALA A 66 -11.33 17.39 -19.00
CA ALA A 66 -10.93 16.97 -20.33
C ALA A 66 -10.83 18.16 -21.29
N ARG A 67 -10.32 17.90 -22.51
CA ARG A 67 -10.17 18.93 -23.55
C ARG A 67 -11.51 19.47 -24.04
N ASP A 68 -12.57 18.67 -23.99
CA ASP A 68 -13.93 19.05 -24.36
C ASP A 68 -14.71 19.73 -23.20
N GLY A 69 -14.07 19.91 -22.03
CA GLY A 69 -14.68 20.52 -20.85
C GLY A 69 -15.41 19.56 -19.92
N SER A 70 -15.52 18.28 -20.25
CA SER A 70 -16.11 17.27 -19.35
C SER A 70 -15.22 17.02 -18.12
N THR A 71 -15.84 16.66 -16.99
CA THR A 71 -15.12 16.38 -15.74
C THR A 71 -14.44 15.02 -15.80
N ILE A 72 -13.13 15.01 -15.51
CA ILE A 72 -12.33 13.78 -15.34
C ILE A 72 -12.22 13.43 -13.85
N HIS A 73 -12.01 14.44 -13.00
CA HIS A 73 -11.86 14.26 -11.57
C HIS A 73 -12.37 15.49 -10.83
N ASP A 74 -13.00 15.27 -9.68
CA ASP A 74 -13.59 16.30 -8.85
C ASP A 74 -13.59 15.81 -7.40
N ALA A 75 -12.64 16.29 -6.62
CA ALA A 75 -12.50 15.90 -5.22
C ALA A 75 -12.09 17.08 -4.35
N THR A 76 -12.52 17.03 -3.09
CA THR A 76 -12.03 17.91 -2.02
C THR A 76 -11.26 17.05 -1.04
N TYR A 77 -10.10 17.54 -0.59
CA TYR A 77 -9.19 16.79 0.30
C TYR A 77 -9.18 17.29 1.74
N ASP A 78 -8.64 16.46 2.63
CA ASP A 78 -8.61 16.64 4.09
C ASP A 78 -7.17 16.89 4.60
N ASP A 79 -7.03 17.51 5.78
CA ASP A 79 -5.77 17.67 6.51
C ASP A 79 -5.59 16.52 7.50
N ILE A 80 -5.23 15.36 6.96
CA ILE A 80 -4.83 14.21 7.77
C ILE A 80 -3.38 13.77 7.51
N ALA A 81 -2.75 14.32 6.47
CA ALA A 81 -1.38 13.97 6.07
C ALA A 81 -0.36 14.96 6.66
N ASN A 82 0.21 14.61 7.81
CA ASN A 82 1.21 15.38 8.54
C ASN A 82 2.54 14.62 8.65
N GLY A 83 3.65 15.32 8.90
CA GLY A 83 4.95 14.68 9.21
C GLY A 83 5.66 14.02 8.01
N GLY A 84 5.44 14.51 6.79
CA GLY A 84 6.08 13.97 5.58
C GLY A 84 5.30 12.85 4.89
N PHE A 85 4.15 12.46 5.44
CA PHE A 85 3.18 11.59 4.79
C PHE A 85 2.45 12.31 3.64
N SER A 86 1.90 11.53 2.72
CA SER A 86 1.06 11.98 1.63
C SER A 86 -0.41 11.64 1.88
N LEU A 87 -1.29 12.35 1.18
CA LEU A 87 -2.70 12.04 1.13
C LEU A 87 -3.00 11.20 -0.12
N VAL A 88 -3.69 10.08 0.06
CA VAL A 88 -4.01 9.12 -1.00
C VAL A 88 -5.52 8.89 -1.04
N ASP A 89 -6.13 9.04 -2.22
CA ASP A 89 -7.53 8.69 -2.44
C ASP A 89 -7.65 7.18 -2.71
N ALA A 90 -8.35 6.46 -1.84
CA ALA A 90 -8.54 5.01 -1.92
C ALA A 90 -9.89 4.62 -2.57
N GLY A 91 -10.64 5.56 -3.16
CA GLY A 91 -11.94 5.29 -3.78
C GLY A 91 -13.10 5.12 -2.78
N GLY A 92 -12.83 5.29 -1.48
CA GLY A 92 -13.80 5.33 -0.39
C GLY A 92 -13.53 6.47 0.61
N GLY A 93 -12.61 7.36 0.29
CA GLY A 93 -12.14 8.44 1.16
C GLY A 93 -10.62 8.62 1.06
N TRP A 94 -10.15 9.72 1.65
CA TRP A 94 -8.73 10.03 1.76
C TRP A 94 -8.10 9.28 2.92
N LYS A 95 -6.88 8.77 2.72
CA LYS A 95 -6.03 8.23 3.77
C LYS A 95 -4.67 8.91 3.81
N LYS A 96 -4.07 8.98 4.99
CA LYS A 96 -2.66 9.30 5.19
C LYS A 96 -1.83 8.05 4.83
N ASP A 97 -0.78 8.20 4.03
CA ASP A 97 0.14 7.10 3.67
C ASP A 97 1.56 7.61 3.39
N VAL A 98 2.54 6.71 3.36
CA VAL A 98 3.91 7.04 2.97
C VAL A 98 3.95 7.46 1.49
N PRO A 99 4.72 8.51 1.14
CA PRO A 99 4.78 9.00 -0.24
C PRO A 99 5.20 7.93 -1.25
N SER A 100 4.30 7.60 -2.18
CA SER A 100 4.48 6.57 -3.21
C SER A 100 4.06 7.08 -4.60
N PRO A 101 4.57 8.24 -5.06
CA PRO A 101 4.06 8.90 -6.26
C PRO A 101 4.21 7.98 -7.48
N GLY A 102 3.05 7.62 -8.05
CA GLY A 102 3.02 6.75 -9.22
C GLY A 102 3.07 5.26 -8.94
N ALA A 103 2.92 4.85 -7.69
CA ALA A 103 2.81 3.45 -7.31
C ALA A 103 1.52 3.23 -6.53
N THR A 104 1.09 1.96 -6.49
CA THR A 104 0.04 1.52 -5.57
C THR A 104 0.71 1.27 -4.22
N GLY A 105 0.77 2.32 -3.38
CA GLY A 105 1.34 2.29 -2.04
C GLY A 105 2.88 2.26 -1.98
N PRO A 106 3.45 2.46 -0.78
CA PRO A 106 4.89 2.57 -0.59
C PRO A 106 5.58 1.22 -0.71
N THR A 107 6.77 1.21 -1.32
CA THR A 107 7.71 0.09 -1.14
C THR A 107 8.16 0.00 0.31
N TYR A 108 8.60 -1.19 0.73
CA TYR A 108 9.12 -1.37 2.08
C TYR A 108 10.32 -0.44 2.38
N GLN A 109 11.16 -0.16 1.38
CA GLN A 109 12.25 0.80 1.56
C GLN A 109 11.76 2.23 1.78
N GLN A 110 10.76 2.70 1.01
CA GLN A 110 10.17 4.02 1.23
C GLN A 110 9.52 4.15 2.61
N TRP A 111 8.89 3.06 3.09
CA TRP A 111 8.34 2.99 4.43
C TRP A 111 9.44 3.13 5.49
N LYS A 112 10.55 2.37 5.34
CA LYS A 112 11.71 2.48 6.24
C LYS A 112 12.35 3.86 6.21
N ASP A 113 12.52 4.46 5.04
CA ASP A 113 13.12 5.79 4.91
C ASP A 113 12.29 6.87 5.63
N LEU A 114 10.97 6.68 5.75
CA LEU A 114 10.09 7.61 6.47
C LEU A 114 10.13 7.38 7.98
N HIS A 115 9.99 6.12 8.43
CA HIS A 115 9.93 5.79 9.87
C HIS A 115 11.32 5.79 10.53
N PHE A 116 12.37 5.52 9.76
CA PHE A 116 13.77 5.43 10.21
C PHE A 116 14.69 6.26 9.31
N PRO A 117 14.55 7.59 9.28
CA PRO A 117 15.31 8.46 8.37
C PRO A 117 16.83 8.44 8.63
N GLU A 118 17.25 8.12 9.85
CA GLU A 118 18.67 7.93 10.22
C GLU A 118 19.16 6.49 9.96
N GLY A 119 18.24 5.57 9.61
CA GLY A 119 18.50 4.14 9.49
C GLY A 119 18.96 3.52 10.81
N GLY A 120 19.97 2.66 10.73
CA GLY A 120 20.58 2.00 11.89
C GLY A 120 19.91 0.68 12.27
N ALA A 121 20.28 0.16 13.44
CA ALA A 121 19.83 -1.15 13.91
C ALA A 121 18.30 -1.21 14.01
N ALA A 122 17.65 -0.16 14.51
CA ALA A 122 16.20 -0.08 14.68
C ALA A 122 15.38 -0.24 13.39
N ALA A 123 15.99 -0.05 12.20
CA ALA A 123 15.33 -0.25 10.90
C ALA A 123 15.41 -1.71 10.40
N GLY A 124 15.92 -2.63 11.23
CA GLY A 124 16.00 -4.06 10.91
C GLY A 124 14.63 -4.71 10.79
N ASP A 125 14.49 -5.70 9.92
CA ASP A 125 13.18 -6.24 9.54
C ASP A 125 12.39 -6.88 10.71
N ASP A 126 13.10 -7.43 11.68
CA ASP A 126 12.54 -8.09 12.87
C ASP A 126 12.59 -7.19 14.12
N GLU A 127 13.03 -5.94 13.99
CA GLU A 127 13.07 -5.01 15.12
C GLU A 127 11.68 -4.48 15.44
N ASP A 128 11.35 -4.52 16.72
CA ASP A 128 10.06 -4.17 17.31
C ASP A 128 10.30 -2.99 18.26
N ALA A 129 10.25 -1.77 17.72
CA ALA A 129 10.71 -0.58 18.42
C ALA A 129 9.74 -0.11 19.53
N ASP A 130 8.45 -0.42 19.38
CA ASP A 130 7.41 -0.07 20.35
C ASP A 130 7.01 -1.23 21.30
N GLY A 131 7.43 -2.46 20.98
CA GLY A 131 7.26 -3.63 21.83
C GLY A 131 5.87 -4.26 21.75
N ASP A 132 5.15 -4.08 20.64
CA ASP A 132 3.81 -4.64 20.44
C ASP A 132 3.79 -6.07 19.85
N GLY A 133 4.98 -6.59 19.54
CA GLY A 133 5.18 -7.93 19.00
C GLY A 133 5.17 -8.01 17.47
N ALA A 134 5.18 -6.88 16.76
CA ALA A 134 5.42 -6.83 15.33
C ALA A 134 6.75 -6.16 14.99
N GLY A 135 7.63 -6.91 14.32
CA GLY A 135 8.81 -6.31 13.70
C GLY A 135 8.45 -5.49 12.45
N ASN A 136 9.32 -4.56 12.07
CA ASN A 136 9.15 -3.64 10.94
C ASN A 136 8.57 -4.23 9.64
N LEU A 137 8.99 -5.43 9.24
CA LEU A 137 8.46 -6.06 8.03
C LEU A 137 7.00 -6.50 8.20
N LEU A 138 6.65 -7.02 9.38
CA LEU A 138 5.28 -7.40 9.71
C LEU A 138 4.39 -6.17 9.76
N GLU A 139 4.88 -5.10 10.37
CA GLU A 139 4.19 -3.83 10.43
C GLU A 139 3.93 -3.21 9.06
N TYR A 140 4.96 -3.14 8.21
CA TYR A 140 4.79 -2.71 6.82
C TYR A 140 3.70 -3.53 6.11
N SER A 141 3.71 -4.86 6.29
CA SER A 141 2.70 -5.72 5.68
C SER A 141 1.30 -5.43 6.22
N ARG A 142 1.17 -5.09 7.50
CA ARG A 142 -0.13 -4.82 8.14
C ARG A 142 -0.60 -3.37 8.00
N GLY A 143 0.32 -2.45 7.72
CA GLY A 143 0.07 -1.02 7.70
C GLY A 143 -0.01 -0.39 9.09
N THR A 144 0.74 -0.94 10.05
CA THR A 144 0.88 -0.38 11.41
C THR A 144 2.10 0.56 11.47
N ASP A 145 2.25 1.29 12.58
CA ASP A 145 3.30 2.27 12.79
C ASP A 145 4.32 1.81 13.86
N PRO A 146 5.63 1.68 13.54
CA PRO A 146 6.69 1.15 14.42
C PRO A 146 6.93 1.94 15.70
N ALA A 147 6.30 3.11 15.82
CA ALA A 147 6.40 3.96 16.99
C ALA A 147 5.14 3.92 17.86
N VAL A 148 4.14 3.11 17.51
CA VAL A 148 2.81 3.11 18.14
C VAL A 148 2.38 1.70 18.48
N VAL A 149 2.34 1.40 19.79
CA VAL A 149 1.81 0.13 20.28
C VAL A 149 0.37 -0.09 19.81
N GLU A 150 0.17 -1.12 18.98
CA GLU A 150 -1.11 -1.43 18.35
C GLU A 150 -1.59 -2.86 18.67
N ASN A 151 -2.89 -3.10 18.53
CA ASN A 151 -3.40 -4.46 18.55
C ASN A 151 -3.17 -5.10 17.18
N GLN A 152 -2.02 -5.73 17.02
CA GLN A 152 -1.59 -6.41 15.81
C GLN A 152 -2.60 -7.42 15.24
N LEU A 153 -3.48 -8.00 16.08
CA LEU A 153 -4.55 -8.90 15.61
C LEU A 153 -5.65 -8.17 14.84
N ALA A 154 -5.86 -6.87 15.07
CA ALA A 154 -6.84 -6.07 14.35
C ALA A 154 -6.47 -5.83 12.87
N PHE A 155 -5.19 -5.97 12.53
CA PHE A 155 -4.63 -5.77 11.19
C PHE A 155 -4.18 -7.07 10.53
N ALA A 156 -4.29 -8.20 11.23
CA ALA A 156 -3.91 -9.50 10.70
C ALA A 156 -4.90 -9.98 9.62
N PRO A 157 -4.43 -10.67 8.57
CA PRO A 157 -5.32 -11.34 7.64
C PRO A 157 -6.23 -12.34 8.37
N VAL A 158 -7.52 -12.32 8.01
CA VAL A 158 -8.50 -13.26 8.58
C VAL A 158 -8.48 -14.55 7.78
N PHE A 159 -8.23 -15.67 8.45
CA PHE A 159 -8.45 -17.00 7.87
C PHE A 159 -9.90 -17.41 7.99
N THR A 160 -10.51 -17.79 6.87
CA THR A 160 -11.83 -18.43 6.86
C THR A 160 -11.71 -19.88 6.39
N LEU A 161 -12.31 -20.77 7.15
CA LEU A 161 -12.30 -22.22 6.94
C LEU A 161 -13.59 -22.65 6.24
N VAL A 162 -13.46 -23.40 5.15
CA VAL A 162 -14.55 -24.15 4.53
C VAL A 162 -14.12 -25.61 4.40
N ASN A 163 -14.86 -26.52 5.05
CA ASN A 163 -14.64 -27.95 4.92
C ASN A 163 -15.48 -28.49 3.77
N GLU A 164 -14.85 -29.13 2.79
CA GLU A 164 -15.52 -29.71 1.62
C GLU A 164 -15.03 -31.14 1.41
N GLY A 165 -15.82 -32.13 1.87
CA GLY A 165 -15.53 -33.54 1.64
C GLY A 165 -14.18 -33.98 2.24
N THR A 166 -13.20 -34.26 1.38
CA THR A 166 -11.85 -34.72 1.73
C THR A 166 -10.80 -33.61 1.66
N GLU A 167 -11.20 -32.35 1.54
CA GLU A 167 -10.29 -31.21 1.52
C GLU A 167 -10.72 -30.15 2.52
N THR A 168 -9.72 -29.46 3.05
CA THR A 168 -9.90 -28.27 3.87
C THR A 168 -9.42 -27.07 3.08
N ARG A 169 -10.32 -26.11 2.87
CA ARG A 169 -10.02 -24.85 2.18
C ARG A 169 -9.89 -23.73 3.20
N TYR A 170 -8.78 -23.01 3.12
CA TYR A 170 -8.55 -21.80 3.90
C TYR A 170 -8.41 -20.62 2.94
N THR A 171 -9.11 -19.53 3.20
CA THR A 171 -8.86 -18.28 2.48
C THR A 171 -8.33 -17.21 3.42
N PHE A 172 -7.46 -16.35 2.89
CA PHE A 172 -6.97 -15.17 3.58
C PHE A 172 -6.88 -14.00 2.60
N THR A 173 -6.89 -12.78 3.14
CA THR A 173 -6.77 -11.54 2.36
C THR A 173 -5.37 -10.96 2.47
N ARG A 174 -4.93 -10.23 1.45
CA ARG A 174 -3.73 -9.39 1.52
C ARG A 174 -3.96 -8.04 0.82
N PRO A 175 -3.39 -6.95 1.35
CA PRO A 175 -3.36 -5.67 0.66
C PRO A 175 -2.48 -5.75 -0.61
N LEU A 176 -2.88 -5.02 -1.65
CA LEU A 176 -2.12 -4.86 -2.89
C LEU A 176 -1.28 -3.57 -2.91
N ASP A 177 -1.45 -2.69 -1.93
CA ASP A 177 -0.71 -1.44 -1.77
C ASP A 177 0.55 -1.58 -0.89
N ARG A 178 1.03 -2.81 -0.71
CA ARG A 178 2.31 -3.13 -0.06
C ARG A 178 3.22 -3.91 -1.02
N PRO A 179 3.70 -3.26 -2.09
CA PRO A 179 4.52 -3.92 -3.09
C PRO A 179 5.76 -4.57 -2.47
N GLY A 180 5.94 -5.86 -2.75
CA GLY A 180 7.05 -6.66 -2.23
C GLY A 180 6.73 -7.44 -0.95
N ALA A 181 5.64 -7.15 -0.24
CA ALA A 181 5.18 -7.99 0.86
C ALA A 181 4.53 -9.28 0.35
N ILE A 182 5.02 -10.43 0.80
CA ILE A 182 4.48 -11.75 0.51
C ILE A 182 3.92 -12.34 1.80
N TYR A 183 2.69 -12.83 1.72
CA TYR A 183 2.01 -13.55 2.79
C TYR A 183 2.09 -15.03 2.46
N GLN A 184 3.08 -15.71 3.02
CA GLN A 184 3.39 -17.11 2.78
C GLN A 184 2.65 -17.99 3.79
N PRO A 185 1.66 -18.80 3.36
CA PRO A 185 1.05 -19.79 4.22
C PRO A 185 2.06 -20.85 4.62
N GLN A 186 2.03 -21.24 5.88
CA GLN A 186 2.85 -22.32 6.42
C GLN A 186 2.01 -23.24 7.29
N VAL A 187 2.28 -24.53 7.20
CA VAL A 187 1.67 -25.57 8.04
C VAL A 187 2.68 -26.20 8.98
N SER A 188 2.19 -26.69 10.10
CA SER A 188 2.98 -27.42 11.09
C SER A 188 2.14 -28.51 11.75
N SER A 189 2.78 -29.59 12.18
CA SER A 189 2.19 -30.64 13.01
C SER A 189 2.60 -30.56 14.49
N ASP A 190 3.59 -29.72 14.82
CA ASP A 190 4.25 -29.69 16.14
C ASP A 190 4.49 -28.25 16.68
N LEU A 191 3.98 -27.23 15.97
CA LEU A 191 4.19 -25.79 16.22
C LEU A 191 5.65 -25.31 16.16
N THR A 192 6.59 -26.20 15.83
CA THR A 192 8.03 -25.97 15.89
C THR A 192 8.63 -25.98 14.48
N THR A 193 8.30 -27.01 13.71
CA THR A 193 8.72 -27.19 12.32
C THR A 193 7.60 -26.69 11.41
N TRP A 194 7.95 -25.76 10.52
CA TRP A 194 6.99 -25.12 9.61
C TRP A 194 7.39 -25.36 8.16
N ALA A 195 6.42 -25.74 7.32
CA ALA A 195 6.61 -25.95 5.89
C ALA A 195 5.74 -24.99 5.09
N ASP A 196 6.31 -24.39 4.05
CA ASP A 196 5.59 -23.51 3.14
C ASP A 196 4.54 -24.27 2.32
N VAL A 197 3.38 -23.66 2.15
CA VAL A 197 2.30 -24.18 1.29
C VAL A 197 1.93 -23.11 0.26
N ALA A 198 1.72 -23.56 -0.97
CA ALA A 198 1.27 -22.67 -2.03
C ALA A 198 -0.14 -22.12 -1.74
N SER A 199 -0.39 -20.90 -2.21
CA SER A 199 -1.74 -20.34 -2.29
C SER A 199 -2.01 -19.84 -3.70
N THR A 200 -3.28 -19.80 -4.08
CA THR A 200 -3.74 -19.29 -5.39
C THR A 200 -4.68 -18.10 -5.20
N PRO A 201 -4.58 -17.04 -6.03
CA PRO A 201 -5.54 -15.94 -5.98
C PRO A 201 -6.92 -16.42 -6.43
N VAL A 202 -7.96 -16.06 -5.68
CA VAL A 202 -9.37 -16.39 -6.01
C VAL A 202 -10.19 -15.14 -6.32
N SER A 203 -9.82 -13.98 -5.79
CA SER A 203 -10.41 -12.69 -6.16
C SER A 203 -9.45 -11.54 -5.90
N SER A 204 -9.65 -10.43 -6.61
CA SER A 204 -8.93 -9.17 -6.40
C SER A 204 -9.89 -8.02 -6.64
N ALA A 205 -10.18 -7.24 -5.60
CA ALA A 205 -11.11 -6.11 -5.66
C ALA A 205 -10.72 -5.03 -4.63
N ALA A 206 -10.92 -3.76 -4.99
CA ALA A 206 -10.70 -2.61 -4.10
C ALA A 206 -9.34 -2.61 -3.36
N GLY A 207 -8.26 -2.99 -4.06
CA GLY A 207 -6.91 -3.01 -3.48
C GLY A 207 -6.63 -4.19 -2.54
N VAL A 208 -7.53 -5.17 -2.45
CA VAL A 208 -7.34 -6.39 -1.66
C VAL A 208 -7.42 -7.60 -2.57
N GLU A 209 -6.52 -8.57 -2.37
CA GLU A 209 -6.56 -9.88 -3.01
C GLU A 209 -6.91 -10.96 -1.98
N THR A 210 -7.88 -11.80 -2.31
CA THR A 210 -8.18 -13.02 -1.54
C THR A 210 -7.46 -14.19 -2.17
N ARG A 211 -6.77 -14.97 -1.35
CA ARG A 211 -6.02 -16.16 -1.74
C ARG A 211 -6.56 -17.38 -1.01
N GLU A 212 -6.48 -18.54 -1.67
CA GLU A 212 -6.90 -19.82 -1.14
C GLU A 212 -5.69 -20.74 -0.93
N VAL A 213 -5.75 -21.53 0.14
CA VAL A 213 -4.90 -22.68 0.43
C VAL A 213 -5.80 -23.91 0.52
N VAL A 214 -5.46 -24.95 -0.23
CA VAL A 214 -6.17 -26.23 -0.20
C VAL A 214 -5.26 -27.26 0.46
N LEU A 215 -5.74 -27.88 1.53
CA LEU A 215 -5.05 -28.94 2.25
C LEU A 215 -5.85 -30.26 2.18
N PRO A 216 -5.23 -31.40 1.85
CA PRO A 216 -5.92 -32.68 1.78
C PRO A 216 -6.29 -33.17 3.20
N ILE A 217 -7.49 -33.70 3.40
CA ILE A 217 -7.92 -34.42 4.62
C ILE A 217 -7.62 -35.90 4.39
N GLY A 218 -6.48 -36.37 4.90
CA GLY A 218 -6.03 -37.76 4.75
C GLY A 218 -6.19 -38.58 6.04
N ALA A 219 -6.09 -39.91 5.94
CA ALA A 219 -6.08 -40.81 7.11
C ALA A 219 -4.79 -40.73 7.95
N GLU A 220 -3.70 -40.22 7.37
CA GLU A 220 -2.43 -39.93 8.05
C GLU A 220 -2.32 -38.47 8.52
N ASP A 221 -3.43 -37.74 8.51
CA ASP A 221 -3.39 -36.37 8.98
C ASP A 221 -2.99 -36.35 10.46
N PRO A 222 -1.89 -35.68 10.84
CA PRO A 222 -1.47 -35.64 12.23
C PRO A 222 -2.62 -35.10 13.06
N ALA A 223 -2.76 -35.61 14.29
CA ALA A 223 -3.88 -35.33 15.18
C ALA A 223 -4.16 -33.82 15.42
N GLY A 224 -3.25 -32.94 15.00
CA GLY A 224 -3.54 -31.54 14.69
C GLY A 224 -2.67 -31.02 13.54
N ARG A 225 -3.26 -30.16 12.70
CA ARG A 225 -2.53 -29.29 11.77
C ARG A 225 -2.71 -27.84 12.21
N PHE A 226 -1.60 -27.12 12.28
CA PHE A 226 -1.56 -25.69 12.55
C PHE A 226 -1.27 -24.94 11.26
N LEU A 227 -1.89 -23.78 11.10
CA LEU A 227 -1.69 -22.89 9.96
C LEU A 227 -1.27 -21.52 10.46
N ARG A 228 -0.29 -20.90 9.80
CA ARG A 228 0.05 -19.49 10.00
C ARG A 228 0.33 -18.81 8.66
N LEU A 229 0.30 -17.48 8.65
CA LEU A 229 0.90 -16.67 7.60
C LEU A 229 2.23 -16.14 8.10
N LYS A 230 3.27 -16.35 7.30
CA LYS A 230 4.56 -15.70 7.47
C LYS A 230 4.67 -14.56 6.47
N THR A 231 4.97 -13.36 6.95
CA THR A 231 5.34 -12.25 6.07
C THR A 231 6.80 -12.43 5.63
N VAL A 232 7.06 -12.29 4.34
CA VAL A 232 8.42 -12.19 3.77
C VAL A 232 8.46 -11.04 2.76
N ALA A 233 9.64 -10.46 2.53
CA ALA A 233 9.84 -9.42 1.52
C ALA A 233 10.54 -9.98 0.27
N ILE A 234 10.20 -9.46 -0.90
CA ILE A 234 11.05 -9.59 -2.08
C ILE A 234 12.18 -8.57 -1.94
N LEU A 235 13.42 -9.06 -1.88
CA LEU A 235 14.65 -8.26 -1.88
C LEU A 235 14.97 -7.72 -3.28
#